data_AF-A0AAW1EQY8-F1
#
_entry.id   AF-A0AAW1EQY8-F1
#
_cell.length_a   1.000
_cell.length_b   1.000
_cell.length_c   1.000
_cell.angle_alpha   90.00
_cell.angle_beta   90.00
_cell.angle_gamma   90.00
#
_symmetry.space_group_name_H-M   'P 1'
#
loop_
_entity.id
_entity.type
_entity.pdbx_description
1 polymer ?
#
loop_
_entity_poly.entity_id
_entity_poly.type
_entity_poly.pdbx_seq_one_letter_code
_entity_poly.pdbx_strand_id
1 'polypeptide(L)'
;MPKLFDIKFPGECKTLPEGFWSAVDVWIKKPHVVNKRLCGIKETESKDVGREALLFLLDDPELTPDVLSFITSTVSPAQTHEKENSWSSSVRTVIPKVNSYGTNLQKEVILKDFGRQLVTFLPFEEDSEGQVSLKRGNIYQFQLLHQDCEEWVLELHVLASDAWFSDGVAYPKLPWLSTDLLPKLVRWATECKTSEFKSTLSLLPVEKYSVMYQQLKEKYKAMVKIWPEVTDPEKFVYEDVAIATYLIVLWAEERAEKSLTAKQSFVDLGCGNGLLVHILANEGHPGKGIDVRKRKIWDMYGPQTLLEEKAITPSERFLFPGTDWLIGNHSDELTPWIPVIAARSSYSCRYFVLPCCFFDFYAKYQRRQCKKSQYKEYIDFITEVSQVSGFNTEEDCLRIPSTKRVCLVGKSRSYRLSDEAEAEQRRARYIQSHQTTSGATAHRSGIRNDKDTDGTLDSSWGAGFQPRDRVEAVRNCAALPRDFVDGVVLQVANVLLGMTGEDGGTSSTDWNQGGSLSVSEVAGLMEQETLQLLKKECGGLQTLLKNNHQVFRVEGGTVFIRDWRDRKSSRADTKRKPVAPGALKTRPCWFYDHHAQRCPLQAAHCAFAHGLEDLRASTRPLKKMRNDTF
;
A
#
# COMPACT_ATOMS: atom_id res chain seq x y z
N MET A 1 -38.99 2.13 21.15
CA MET A 1 -37.79 2.96 20.87
C MET A 1 -37.95 3.57 19.49
N PRO A 2 -37.59 4.84 19.26
CA PRO A 2 -37.61 5.38 17.92
C PRO A 2 -36.41 4.81 17.15
N LYS A 3 -36.68 3.72 16.42
CA LYS A 3 -35.86 3.28 15.29
C LYS A 3 -35.59 4.51 14.42
N LEU A 4 -34.32 4.84 14.23
CA LEU A 4 -33.94 6.01 13.45
C LEU A 4 -33.78 5.65 11.98
N PHE A 5 -33.08 4.54 11.71
CA PHE A 5 -32.84 4.03 10.36
C PHE A 5 -32.71 2.50 10.38
N ASP A 6 -33.03 1.87 9.26
CA ASP A 6 -32.74 0.47 8.98
C ASP A 6 -32.19 0.26 7.57
N ILE A 7 -31.49 -0.86 7.41
CA ILE A 7 -31.01 -1.34 6.13
C ILE A 7 -31.18 -2.86 6.05
N LYS A 8 -31.69 -3.33 4.93
CA LYS A 8 -31.87 -4.76 4.67
C LYS A 8 -30.58 -5.37 4.12
N PHE A 9 -30.32 -6.63 4.50
CA PHE A 9 -29.25 -7.40 3.89
C PHE A 9 -29.66 -7.93 2.51
N PRO A 10 -28.71 -8.04 1.56
CA PRO A 10 -29.01 -8.60 0.24
C PRO A 10 -29.16 -10.14 0.32
N GLY A 11 -30.40 -10.63 0.24
CA GLY A 11 -30.74 -12.07 0.17
C GLY A 11 -30.37 -12.89 1.42
N GLU A 12 -30.47 -14.22 1.31
CA GLU A 12 -30.03 -15.14 2.38
C GLU A 12 -28.51 -15.04 2.59
N CYS A 13 -28.11 -14.33 3.66
CA CYS A 13 -26.72 -14.12 3.99
C CYS A 13 -26.21 -15.22 4.93
N LYS A 14 -25.53 -16.22 4.36
CA LYS A 14 -24.99 -17.39 5.10
C LYS A 14 -23.96 -17.06 6.18
N THR A 15 -23.44 -15.83 6.20
CA THR A 15 -22.44 -15.41 7.19
C THR A 15 -23.09 -14.83 8.44
N LEU A 16 -24.40 -14.58 8.47
CA LEU A 16 -25.09 -14.04 9.63
C LEU A 16 -25.54 -15.17 10.58
N PRO A 17 -25.50 -14.96 11.90
CA PRO A 17 -25.21 -13.68 12.59
C PRO A 17 -23.72 -13.38 12.82
N GLU A 18 -22.79 -14.30 12.60
CA GLU A 18 -21.36 -14.10 12.93
C GLU A 18 -20.70 -12.94 12.15
N GLY A 19 -21.14 -12.73 10.92
CA GLY A 19 -20.70 -11.64 10.04
C GLY A 19 -21.06 -10.27 10.61
N PHE A 20 -22.20 -10.14 11.30
CA PHE A 20 -22.57 -8.89 11.97
C PHE A 20 -21.56 -8.53 13.05
N TRP A 21 -21.18 -9.47 13.91
CA TRP A 21 -20.16 -9.24 14.93
C TRP A 21 -18.79 -8.94 14.34
N SER A 22 -18.43 -9.62 13.24
CA SER A 22 -17.20 -9.32 12.51
C SER A 22 -17.19 -7.88 11.96
N ALA A 23 -18.32 -7.40 11.44
CA ALA A 23 -18.48 -6.03 10.95
C ALA A 23 -18.45 -4.99 12.08
N VAL A 24 -19.15 -5.27 13.18
CA VAL A 24 -19.14 -4.44 14.38
C VAL A 24 -17.72 -4.34 14.95
N ASP A 25 -16.96 -5.43 14.97
CA ASP A 25 -15.56 -5.44 15.39
C ASP A 25 -14.67 -4.56 14.51
N VAL A 26 -14.92 -4.48 13.19
CA VAL A 26 -14.22 -3.52 12.32
C VAL A 26 -14.54 -2.09 12.72
N TRP A 27 -15.80 -1.77 13.04
CA TRP A 27 -16.18 -0.45 13.53
C TRP A 27 -15.57 -0.13 14.90
N ILE A 28 -15.56 -1.10 15.83
CA ILE A 28 -14.99 -0.96 17.17
C ILE A 28 -13.48 -0.70 17.09
N LYS A 29 -12.76 -1.61 16.41
CA LYS A 29 -11.29 -1.70 16.43
C LYS A 29 -10.62 -0.83 15.38
N LYS A 30 -11.30 -0.55 14.27
CA LYS A 30 -10.74 0.12 13.10
C LYS A 30 -11.65 1.22 12.55
N PRO A 31 -12.24 2.11 13.37
CA PRO A 31 -13.20 3.12 12.86
C PRO A 31 -12.58 4.05 11.82
N HIS A 32 -11.26 4.24 11.83
CA HIS A 32 -10.49 5.02 10.84
C HIS A 32 -10.57 4.48 9.39
N VAL A 33 -11.04 3.24 9.19
CA VAL A 33 -11.26 2.70 7.83
C VAL A 33 -12.43 3.38 7.13
N VAL A 34 -13.40 3.90 7.89
CA VAL A 34 -14.59 4.61 7.40
C VAL A 34 -14.57 6.09 7.81
N ASN A 35 -14.16 6.44 9.03
CA ASN A 35 -13.97 7.82 9.47
C ASN A 35 -12.50 8.27 9.35
N LYS A 36 -12.13 8.91 8.24
CA LYS A 36 -10.75 9.33 7.94
C LYS A 36 -10.20 10.47 8.81
N ARG A 37 -11.01 11.03 9.71
CA ARG A 37 -10.61 12.03 10.69
C ARG A 37 -9.99 11.40 11.95
N LEU A 38 -10.05 10.07 12.07
CA LEU A 38 -9.42 9.31 13.14
C LEU A 38 -8.09 8.71 12.69
N CYS A 39 -7.15 8.63 13.62
CA CYS A 39 -5.93 7.84 13.49
C CYS A 39 -6.16 6.38 13.92
N GLY A 40 -7.07 6.12 14.85
CA GLY A 40 -7.30 4.78 15.38
C GLY A 40 -7.98 4.85 16.73
N ILE A 41 -7.82 3.78 17.51
CA ILE A 41 -8.39 3.63 18.84
C ILE A 41 -7.41 2.87 19.74
N LYS A 42 -7.58 3.06 21.06
CA LYS A 42 -7.06 2.16 22.10
C LYS A 42 -8.23 1.38 22.68
N GLU A 43 -8.19 0.06 22.71
CA GLU A 43 -9.26 -0.76 23.32
C GLU A 43 -8.73 -1.43 24.60
N THR A 44 -9.57 -1.54 25.62
CA THR A 44 -9.33 -2.42 26.76
C THR A 44 -9.75 -3.86 26.44
N GLU A 45 -9.22 -4.83 27.18
CA GLU A 45 -9.72 -6.20 27.08
C GLU A 45 -11.21 -6.27 27.43
N SER A 46 -11.92 -7.13 26.70
CA SER A 46 -13.33 -7.40 26.93
C SER A 46 -13.52 -8.18 28.23
N LYS A 47 -14.52 -7.78 29.03
CA LYS A 47 -14.90 -8.43 30.28
C LYS A 47 -16.39 -8.70 30.28
N ASP A 48 -16.80 -9.83 30.83
CA ASP A 48 -18.21 -10.11 31.04
C ASP A 48 -18.71 -9.32 32.25
N VAL A 49 -19.78 -8.57 32.07
CA VAL A 49 -20.38 -7.70 33.07
C VAL A 49 -21.86 -8.02 33.23
N GLY A 50 -22.30 -8.12 34.48
CA GLY A 50 -23.71 -8.20 34.84
C GLY A 50 -24.36 -6.82 34.95
N ARG A 51 -25.65 -6.80 35.31
CA ARG A 51 -26.45 -5.57 35.41
C ARG A 51 -25.92 -4.60 36.48
N GLU A 52 -25.39 -5.12 37.58
CA GLU A 52 -24.88 -4.31 38.69
C GLU A 52 -23.59 -3.56 38.33
N ALA A 53 -22.72 -4.17 37.53
CA ALA A 53 -21.49 -3.54 37.04
C ALA A 53 -21.78 -2.40 36.04
N LEU A 54 -22.93 -2.42 35.36
CA LEU A 54 -23.38 -1.31 34.50
C LEU A 54 -23.80 -0.07 35.30
N LEU A 55 -24.32 -0.24 36.52
CA LEU A 55 -24.68 0.88 37.39
C LEU A 55 -23.45 1.68 37.81
N PHE A 56 -22.34 0.98 38.09
CA PHE A 56 -21.06 1.62 38.44
C PHE A 56 -20.48 2.44 37.27
N LEU A 57 -20.74 2.03 36.02
CA LEU A 57 -20.25 2.75 34.83
C LEU A 57 -21.00 4.05 34.55
N LEU A 58 -22.18 4.25 35.17
CA LEU A 58 -23.06 5.38 34.87
C LEU A 58 -22.95 6.54 35.85
N ASP A 59 -22.29 6.37 37.02
CA ASP A 59 -21.91 7.30 38.12
C ASP A 59 -22.83 8.52 38.42
N ASP A 60 -24.01 8.57 37.84
CA ASP A 60 -25.00 9.62 37.91
C ASP A 60 -26.37 8.98 38.22
N PRO A 61 -26.83 9.08 39.48
CA PRO A 61 -28.09 8.49 39.94
C PRO A 61 -29.33 8.99 39.18
N GLU A 62 -29.30 10.21 38.62
CA GLU A 62 -30.44 10.82 37.94
C GLU A 62 -30.57 10.35 36.47
N LEU A 63 -29.46 9.94 35.84
CA LEU A 63 -29.42 9.57 34.42
C LEU A 63 -29.64 8.06 34.16
N THR A 64 -29.58 7.25 35.21
CA THR A 64 -29.63 5.79 35.16
C THR A 64 -30.90 5.17 34.53
N PRO A 65 -32.14 5.63 34.82
CA PRO A 65 -33.34 4.91 34.42
C PRO A 65 -33.58 4.87 32.90
N ASP A 66 -33.44 6.00 32.22
CA ASP A 66 -33.66 6.11 30.77
C ASP A 66 -32.60 5.34 29.98
N VAL A 67 -31.34 5.44 30.40
CA VAL A 67 -30.22 4.74 29.76
C VAL A 67 -30.32 3.24 29.99
N LEU A 68 -30.64 2.79 31.20
CA LEU A 68 -30.86 1.37 31.49
C LEU A 68 -32.07 0.83 30.74
N SER A 69 -33.15 1.59 30.67
CA SER A 69 -34.30 1.27 29.83
C SER A 69 -33.80 1.10 28.40
N PHE A 70 -33.05 2.05 27.84
CA PHE A 70 -32.53 1.96 26.48
C PHE A 70 -31.59 0.76 26.24
N ILE A 71 -30.77 0.39 27.22
CA ILE A 71 -29.91 -0.79 27.13
C ILE A 71 -30.75 -2.09 27.16
N THR A 72 -31.88 -2.10 27.87
CA THR A 72 -32.64 -3.33 28.18
C THR A 72 -33.97 -3.50 27.44
N SER A 73 -34.51 -2.45 26.77
CA SER A 73 -35.89 -2.34 26.24
C SER A 73 -36.31 -3.35 25.16
N THR A 74 -35.46 -4.31 24.77
CA THR A 74 -35.79 -5.31 23.74
C THR A 74 -36.34 -6.64 24.30
N VAL A 75 -36.80 -6.68 25.55
CA VAL A 75 -37.44 -7.87 26.13
C VAL A 75 -38.92 -7.93 25.71
N SER A 76 -39.29 -8.89 24.85
CA SER A 76 -40.67 -9.36 24.81
C SER A 76 -40.97 -10.12 26.11
N PRO A 77 -42.09 -9.87 26.80
CA PRO A 77 -42.40 -10.46 28.11
C PRO A 77 -42.66 -11.98 28.12
N ALA A 78 -42.41 -12.69 27.02
CA ALA A 78 -42.77 -14.10 26.85
C ALA A 78 -41.63 -15.11 27.12
N GLN A 79 -40.43 -14.68 27.52
CA GLN A 79 -39.32 -15.60 27.84
C GLN A 79 -38.65 -15.23 29.17
N THR A 80 -39.39 -15.41 30.25
CA THR A 80 -38.84 -15.46 31.60
C THR A 80 -38.34 -16.88 31.89
N HIS A 81 -37.04 -17.11 31.71
CA HIS A 81 -36.27 -18.01 32.58
C HIS A 81 -34.80 -17.55 32.57
N GLU A 82 -34.45 -16.86 33.66
CA GLU A 82 -33.12 -16.74 34.27
C GLU A 82 -31.93 -17.29 33.47
N LYS A 83 -31.39 -16.47 32.58
CA LYS A 83 -29.94 -16.35 32.46
C LYS A 83 -29.63 -14.88 32.72
N GLU A 84 -28.80 -14.61 33.72
CA GLU A 84 -28.25 -13.28 33.94
C GLU A 84 -27.78 -12.73 32.58
N ASN A 85 -28.30 -11.56 32.17
CA ASN A 85 -27.83 -10.91 30.96
C ASN A 85 -26.37 -10.53 31.19
N SER A 86 -25.44 -11.38 30.79
CA SER A 86 -24.02 -11.08 30.79
C SER A 86 -23.71 -10.34 29.48
N TRP A 87 -23.39 -9.05 29.58
CA TRP A 87 -22.86 -8.30 28.46
C TRP A 87 -21.36 -8.51 28.38
N SER A 88 -20.82 -8.58 27.17
CA SER A 88 -19.39 -8.37 26.99
C SER A 88 -19.13 -6.87 26.87
N SER A 89 -18.39 -6.32 27.83
CA SER A 89 -18.04 -4.90 27.90
C SER A 89 -16.59 -4.66 27.52
N SER A 90 -16.33 -3.67 26.68
CA SER A 90 -15.00 -3.09 26.48
C SER A 90 -15.09 -1.57 26.44
N VAL A 91 -13.96 -0.90 26.69
CA VAL A 91 -13.84 0.55 26.57
C VAL A 91 -12.88 0.84 25.43
N ARG A 92 -13.29 1.73 24.52
CA ARG A 92 -12.38 2.28 23.52
C ARG A 92 -12.11 3.76 23.76
N THR A 93 -10.87 4.17 23.56
CA THR A 93 -10.44 5.58 23.49
C THR A 93 -10.23 5.96 22.03
N VAL A 94 -10.86 7.03 21.58
CA VAL A 94 -10.77 7.52 20.21
C VAL A 94 -9.50 8.35 20.04
N ILE A 95 -8.74 8.09 18.97
CA ILE A 95 -7.51 8.84 18.65
C ILE A 95 -7.78 9.70 17.42
N PRO A 96 -8.02 11.02 17.58
CA PRO A 96 -8.27 11.91 16.47
C PRO A 96 -6.98 12.20 15.69
N LYS A 97 -7.11 12.53 14.40
CA LYS A 97 -5.98 12.92 13.56
C LYS A 97 -5.49 14.33 13.85
N VAL A 98 -6.40 15.19 14.27
CA VAL A 98 -6.13 16.55 14.77
C VAL A 98 -6.74 16.58 16.16
N ASN A 99 -5.92 16.81 17.18
CA ASN A 99 -6.43 16.89 18.55
C ASN A 99 -7.05 18.27 18.77
N SER A 100 -8.38 18.33 18.79
CA SER A 100 -9.15 19.53 19.10
C SER A 100 -9.72 19.53 20.53
N TYR A 101 -9.40 18.51 21.33
CA TYR A 101 -10.05 18.26 22.63
C TYR A 101 -9.15 18.59 23.83
N GLY A 102 -7.98 19.17 23.59
CA GLY A 102 -7.02 19.47 24.65
C GLY A 102 -6.52 18.19 25.34
N THR A 103 -6.64 18.14 26.66
CA THR A 103 -6.25 17.00 27.50
C THR A 103 -7.37 15.98 27.70
N ASN A 104 -8.61 16.30 27.31
CA ASN A 104 -9.76 15.42 27.52
C ASN A 104 -9.70 14.24 26.54
N LEU A 105 -9.96 13.04 27.06
CA LEU A 105 -10.01 11.80 26.29
C LEU A 105 -11.46 11.46 25.95
N GLN A 106 -11.72 11.22 24.66
CA GLN A 106 -13.03 10.78 24.18
C GLN A 106 -13.06 9.26 24.20
N LYS A 107 -13.91 8.70 25.05
CA LYS A 107 -14.03 7.27 25.26
C LYS A 107 -15.46 6.80 25.01
N GLU A 108 -15.60 5.51 24.76
CA GLU A 108 -16.90 4.87 24.62
C GLU A 108 -16.88 3.51 25.31
N VAL A 109 -17.85 3.27 26.19
CA VAL A 109 -18.16 1.91 26.64
C VAL A 109 -18.96 1.22 25.55
N ILE A 110 -18.55 0.01 25.21
CA ILE A 110 -19.19 -0.84 24.21
C ILE A 110 -19.77 -2.03 24.95
N LEU A 111 -21.07 -2.24 24.83
CA LEU A 111 -21.78 -3.38 25.41
C LEU A 111 -22.28 -4.27 24.30
N LYS A 112 -21.79 -5.50 24.24
CA LYS A 112 -22.24 -6.52 23.29
C LYS A 112 -23.19 -7.49 24.00
N ASP A 113 -24.42 -7.57 23.50
CA ASP A 113 -25.41 -8.58 23.87
C ASP A 113 -25.51 -9.58 22.71
N PHE A 114 -24.79 -10.69 22.84
CA PHE A 114 -24.78 -11.77 21.85
C PHE A 114 -26.13 -12.49 21.76
N GLY A 115 -26.90 -12.53 22.85
CA GLY A 115 -28.22 -13.17 22.86
C GLY A 115 -29.22 -12.42 21.98
N ARG A 116 -29.19 -11.09 22.03
CA ARG A 116 -30.11 -10.21 21.28
C ARG A 116 -29.55 -9.66 19.97
N GLN A 117 -28.31 -10.04 19.61
CA GLN A 117 -27.59 -9.49 18.47
C GLN A 117 -27.53 -7.95 18.51
N LEU A 118 -27.32 -7.39 19.70
CA LEU A 118 -27.40 -5.96 19.97
C LEU A 118 -26.06 -5.44 20.48
N VAL A 119 -25.59 -4.32 19.95
CA VAL A 119 -24.42 -3.61 20.48
C VAL A 119 -24.79 -2.18 20.84
N THR A 120 -24.45 -1.76 22.05
CA THR A 120 -24.68 -0.40 22.56
C THR A 120 -23.36 0.34 22.72
N PHE A 121 -23.34 1.60 22.31
CA PHE A 121 -22.21 2.52 22.47
C PHE A 121 -22.63 3.63 23.45
N LEU A 122 -21.85 3.80 24.51
CA LEU A 122 -22.06 4.80 25.56
C LEU A 122 -20.85 5.75 25.58
N PRO A 123 -20.90 6.88 24.86
CA PRO A 123 -19.79 7.81 24.81
C PRO A 123 -19.65 8.63 26.09
N PHE A 124 -18.41 8.83 26.53
CA PHE A 124 -18.06 9.66 27.67
C PHE A 124 -16.74 10.39 27.45
N GLU A 125 -16.56 11.50 28.14
CA GLU A 125 -15.29 12.23 28.20
C GLU A 125 -14.62 11.96 29.54
N GLU A 126 -13.30 11.82 29.53
CA GLU A 126 -12.47 11.74 30.73
C GLU A 126 -11.47 12.89 30.71
N ASP A 127 -11.45 13.72 31.75
CA ASP A 127 -10.53 14.84 31.84
C ASP A 127 -9.15 14.44 32.40
N SER A 128 -8.26 15.42 32.58
CA SER A 128 -6.91 15.19 33.12
C SER A 128 -6.89 14.78 34.60
N GLU A 129 -7.96 15.06 35.34
CA GLU A 129 -8.12 14.69 36.75
C GLU A 129 -8.78 13.31 36.90
N GLY A 130 -9.21 12.70 35.79
CA GLY A 130 -9.90 11.42 35.75
C GLY A 130 -11.40 11.54 35.96
N GLN A 131 -11.97 12.75 35.97
CA GLN A 131 -13.40 12.95 36.06
C GLN A 131 -14.07 12.53 34.75
N VAL A 132 -15.15 11.74 34.86
CA VAL A 132 -15.88 11.19 33.73
C VAL A 132 -17.20 11.94 33.52
N SER A 133 -17.52 12.26 32.26
CA SER A 133 -18.76 12.90 31.86
C SER A 133 -19.43 12.14 30.71
N LEU A 134 -20.58 11.51 30.99
CA LEU A 134 -21.35 10.76 30.00
C LEU A 134 -22.03 11.69 28.98
N LYS A 135 -21.89 11.38 27.69
CA LYS A 135 -22.56 12.10 26.60
C LYS A 135 -23.86 11.40 26.20
N ARG A 136 -24.89 11.62 27.01
CA ARG A 136 -26.23 11.01 26.84
C ARG A 136 -26.83 11.20 25.45
N GLY A 137 -26.71 12.42 24.90
CA GLY A 137 -27.22 12.77 23.57
C GLY A 137 -26.57 11.99 22.43
N ASN A 138 -25.44 11.32 22.67
CA ASN A 138 -24.70 10.54 21.68
C ASN A 138 -24.78 9.03 21.88
N ILE A 139 -25.65 8.53 22.77
CA ILE A 139 -25.84 7.09 22.97
C ILE A 139 -26.58 6.48 21.78
N TYR A 140 -26.04 5.39 21.24
CA TYR A 140 -26.60 4.71 20.08
C TYR A 140 -26.39 3.19 20.09
N GLN A 141 -27.18 2.48 19.29
CA GLN A 141 -27.22 1.02 19.20
C GLN A 141 -27.32 0.54 17.77
N PHE A 142 -26.70 -0.62 17.50
CA PHE A 142 -26.99 -1.41 16.31
C PHE A 142 -27.65 -2.73 16.71
N GLN A 143 -28.76 -3.09 16.06
CA GLN A 143 -29.48 -4.33 16.33
C GLN A 143 -29.63 -5.21 15.09
N LEU A 144 -29.16 -6.44 15.24
CA LEU A 144 -29.37 -7.64 14.46
C LEU A 144 -30.81 -8.18 14.50
N LEU A 145 -31.69 -7.96 13.51
CA LEU A 145 -33.02 -8.59 13.48
C LEU A 145 -33.17 -9.58 12.33
N HIS A 146 -33.84 -10.71 12.60
CA HIS A 146 -34.28 -11.67 11.59
C HIS A 146 -35.81 -11.57 11.47
N GLN A 147 -36.30 -10.96 10.39
CA GLN A 147 -37.73 -10.78 10.12
C GLN A 147 -38.27 -11.94 9.29
N ASP A 148 -39.43 -12.46 9.69
CA ASP A 148 -40.26 -13.42 8.95
C ASP A 148 -39.53 -14.68 8.43
N CYS A 149 -38.41 -15.05 9.06
CA CYS A 149 -37.56 -16.18 8.69
C CYS A 149 -36.92 -16.11 7.28
N GLU A 150 -37.03 -15.00 6.56
CA GLU A 150 -36.47 -14.86 5.19
C GLU A 150 -35.51 -13.67 5.05
N GLU A 151 -35.58 -12.63 5.89
CA GLU A 151 -34.79 -11.42 5.72
C GLU A 151 -34.08 -10.96 7.00
N TRP A 152 -32.80 -10.61 6.87
CA TRP A 152 -32.04 -9.96 7.92
C TRP A 152 -32.11 -8.43 7.77
N VAL A 153 -32.31 -7.73 8.88
CA VAL A 153 -32.38 -6.26 8.96
C VAL A 153 -31.41 -5.77 10.02
N LEU A 154 -30.62 -4.75 9.68
CA LEU A 154 -29.78 -4.02 10.62
C LEU A 154 -30.46 -2.69 10.97
N GLU A 155 -30.75 -2.49 12.25
CA GLU A 155 -31.37 -1.25 12.74
C GLU A 155 -30.38 -0.38 13.52
N LEU A 156 -30.50 0.94 13.36
CA LEU A 156 -29.83 1.97 14.14
C LEU A 156 -30.83 2.65 15.07
N HIS A 157 -30.56 2.58 16.37
CA HIS A 157 -31.32 3.25 17.42
C HIS A 157 -30.45 4.30 18.10
N VAL A 158 -31.04 5.43 18.48
CA VAL A 158 -30.36 6.49 19.24
C VAL A 158 -31.23 6.87 20.43
N LEU A 159 -30.59 7.22 21.55
CA LEU A 159 -31.33 7.52 22.78
C LEU A 159 -32.13 8.83 22.66
N ALA A 160 -31.49 9.90 22.20
CA ALA A 160 -32.07 11.23 22.08
C ALA A 160 -31.54 11.92 20.81
N SER A 161 -32.30 11.84 19.71
CA SER A 161 -31.89 12.40 18.41
C SER A 161 -31.89 13.93 18.39
N ASP A 162 -32.74 14.56 19.19
CA ASP A 162 -32.87 16.01 19.39
C ASP A 162 -31.70 16.60 20.19
N ALA A 163 -31.11 15.82 21.10
CA ALA A 163 -29.95 16.20 21.90
C ALA A 163 -28.60 15.80 21.26
N TRP A 164 -28.59 15.32 20.01
CA TRP A 164 -27.39 14.78 19.38
C TRP A 164 -26.35 15.87 19.07
N PHE A 165 -25.20 15.80 19.73
CA PHE A 165 -24.05 16.63 19.42
C PHE A 165 -23.18 15.98 18.32
N SER A 166 -22.55 16.78 17.45
CA SER A 166 -21.61 16.25 16.48
C SER A 166 -20.49 17.22 16.14
N ASP A 167 -19.26 16.75 16.28
CA ASP A 167 -18.05 17.36 15.72
C ASP A 167 -17.59 16.65 14.43
N GLY A 168 -18.20 15.50 14.13
CA GLY A 168 -17.89 14.60 13.04
C GLY A 168 -16.53 13.89 13.16
N VAL A 169 -15.90 13.90 14.35
CA VAL A 169 -14.62 13.24 14.65
C VAL A 169 -14.86 12.16 15.70
N ALA A 170 -15.00 12.54 16.98
CA ALA A 170 -15.35 11.63 18.07
C ALA A 170 -16.86 11.36 18.10
N TYR A 171 -17.68 12.35 17.72
CA TYR A 171 -19.13 12.26 17.66
C TYR A 171 -19.59 12.41 16.21
N PRO A 172 -19.79 11.28 15.48
CA PRO A 172 -20.20 11.32 14.07
C PRO A 172 -21.52 12.04 13.86
N LYS A 173 -21.73 12.57 12.65
CA LYS A 173 -23.02 13.19 12.30
C LYS A 173 -24.08 12.10 12.22
N LEU A 174 -25.26 12.35 12.79
CA LEU A 174 -26.38 11.40 12.77
C LEU A 174 -26.70 10.88 11.34
N PRO A 175 -26.79 11.74 10.30
CA PRO A 175 -27.02 11.27 8.93
C PRO A 175 -25.86 10.43 8.37
N TRP A 176 -24.62 10.71 8.79
CA TRP A 176 -23.45 9.96 8.33
C TRP A 176 -23.44 8.51 8.86
N LEU A 177 -23.97 8.28 10.08
CA LEU A 177 -24.12 6.93 10.61
C LEU A 177 -25.00 6.08 9.68
N SER A 178 -26.10 6.63 9.16
CA SER A 178 -27.00 5.91 8.26
C SER A 178 -26.52 5.86 6.80
N THR A 179 -25.95 6.94 6.26
CA THR A 179 -25.55 6.98 4.84
C THR A 179 -24.20 6.33 4.55
N ASP A 180 -23.27 6.33 5.50
CA ASP A 180 -21.90 5.89 5.29
C ASP A 180 -21.54 4.65 6.12
N LEU A 181 -21.90 4.62 7.40
CA LEU A 181 -21.50 3.52 8.29
C LEU A 181 -22.40 2.28 8.14
N LEU A 182 -23.72 2.41 8.17
CA LEU A 182 -24.66 1.28 8.03
C LEU A 182 -24.41 0.45 6.76
N PRO A 183 -24.30 1.05 5.55
CA PRO A 183 -23.99 0.30 4.33
C PRO A 183 -22.63 -0.41 4.39
N LYS A 184 -21.65 0.15 5.12
CA LYS A 184 -20.34 -0.48 5.32
C LYS A 184 -20.43 -1.69 6.26
N LEU A 185 -21.21 -1.58 7.34
CA LEU A 185 -21.45 -2.70 8.25
C LEU A 185 -22.11 -3.86 7.52
N VAL A 186 -23.17 -3.61 6.74
CA VAL A 186 -23.81 -4.63 5.90
C VAL A 186 -22.81 -5.27 4.95
N ARG A 187 -22.01 -4.45 4.25
CA ARG A 187 -21.01 -4.96 3.32
C ARG A 187 -19.92 -5.81 4.00
N TRP A 188 -19.44 -5.39 5.17
CA TRP A 188 -18.43 -6.15 5.91
C TRP A 188 -18.99 -7.47 6.43
N ALA A 189 -20.24 -7.46 6.88
CA ALA A 189 -20.92 -8.64 7.38
C ALA A 189 -21.19 -9.67 6.27
N THR A 190 -21.52 -9.22 5.05
CA THR A 190 -21.75 -10.12 3.90
C THR A 190 -20.46 -10.62 3.25
N GLU A 191 -19.43 -9.80 3.16
CA GLU A 191 -18.20 -10.15 2.44
C GLU A 191 -17.26 -11.08 3.24
N CYS A 192 -17.38 -11.11 4.58
CA CYS A 192 -16.57 -11.86 5.56
C CYS A 192 -15.25 -12.42 5.00
N LYS A 193 -14.34 -11.52 4.60
CA LYS A 193 -13.00 -11.91 4.12
C LYS A 193 -12.04 -11.80 5.30
N THR A 194 -11.51 -12.94 5.75
CA THR A 194 -10.31 -12.93 6.59
C THR A 194 -9.20 -12.23 5.81
N SER A 195 -8.55 -11.24 6.42
CA SER A 195 -7.44 -10.55 5.76
C SER A 195 -6.27 -11.51 5.61
N GLU A 196 -5.65 -11.55 4.43
CA GLU A 196 -4.42 -12.33 4.21
C GLU A 196 -3.23 -11.82 5.05
N PHE A 197 -3.31 -10.60 5.59
CA PHE A 197 -2.24 -9.91 6.30
C PHE A 197 -2.67 -9.48 7.69
N LYS A 198 -1.70 -9.25 8.58
CA LYS A 198 -1.97 -8.67 9.90
C LYS A 198 -2.56 -7.25 9.81
N SER A 199 -3.21 -6.83 10.89
CA SER A 199 -3.78 -5.49 11.03
C SER A 199 -2.68 -4.42 10.95
N THR A 200 -3.01 -3.24 10.41
CA THR A 200 -2.07 -2.12 10.32
C THR A 200 -1.63 -1.63 11.69
N LEU A 201 -0.32 -1.45 11.88
CA LEU A 201 0.33 -1.03 13.13
C LEU A 201 0.03 -1.96 14.31
N SER A 202 -0.12 -3.27 14.05
CA SER A 202 -0.43 -4.25 15.09
C SER A 202 0.71 -4.47 16.10
N LEU A 203 1.94 -4.10 15.76
CA LEU A 203 3.09 -4.22 16.66
C LEU A 203 3.37 -2.95 17.48
N LEU A 204 2.64 -1.85 17.25
CA LEU A 204 2.91 -0.55 17.86
C LEU A 204 1.67 0.07 18.52
N PRO A 205 1.85 0.82 19.62
CA PRO A 205 0.79 1.68 20.14
C PRO A 205 0.41 2.77 19.12
N VAL A 206 -0.84 2.76 18.66
CA VAL A 206 -1.32 3.67 17.61
C VAL A 206 -1.26 5.13 18.06
N GLU A 207 -1.38 5.40 19.36
CA GLU A 207 -1.29 6.73 19.97
C GLU A 207 0.12 7.29 19.79
N LYS A 208 1.13 6.53 20.22
CA LYS A 208 2.55 6.92 20.12
C LYS A 208 2.96 7.12 18.67
N TYR A 209 2.54 6.20 17.78
CA TYR A 209 2.75 6.35 16.34
C TYR A 209 2.12 7.63 15.78
N SER A 210 0.88 7.91 16.15
CA SER A 210 0.15 9.06 15.60
C SER A 210 0.78 10.38 16.01
N VAL A 211 1.19 10.52 17.27
CA VAL A 211 1.88 11.72 17.76
C VAL A 211 3.22 11.90 17.05
N MET A 212 4.07 10.86 17.02
CA MET A 212 5.37 10.90 16.37
C MET A 212 5.24 11.20 14.87
N TYR A 213 4.25 10.61 14.18
CA TYR A 213 4.03 10.85 12.76
C TYR A 213 3.69 12.31 12.49
N GLN A 214 2.82 12.95 13.29
CA GLN A 214 2.50 14.37 13.07
C GLN A 214 3.71 15.26 13.32
N GLN A 215 4.51 14.97 14.35
CA GLN A 215 5.74 15.71 14.65
C GLN A 215 6.74 15.64 13.49
N LEU A 216 7.05 14.42 13.02
CA LEU A 216 7.98 14.23 11.90
C LEU A 216 7.41 14.79 10.60
N LYS A 217 6.11 14.59 10.33
CA LYS A 217 5.46 15.14 9.14
C LYS A 217 5.59 16.65 9.09
N GLU A 218 5.33 17.34 10.19
CA GLU A 218 5.45 18.80 10.28
C GLU A 218 6.90 19.26 10.13
N LYS A 219 7.85 18.57 10.77
CA LYS A 219 9.30 18.85 10.70
C LYS A 219 9.86 18.70 9.29
N TYR A 220 9.46 17.65 8.56
CA TYR A 220 10.03 17.31 7.25
C TYR A 220 9.15 17.71 6.06
N LYS A 221 7.99 18.36 6.26
CA LYS A 221 7.11 18.80 5.14
C LYS A 221 7.80 19.70 4.13
N ALA A 222 8.81 20.47 4.54
CA ALA A 222 9.56 21.35 3.67
C ALA A 222 10.32 20.58 2.57
N MET A 223 10.69 19.32 2.84
CA MET A 223 11.38 18.43 1.90
C MET A 223 10.57 18.21 0.62
N VAL A 224 9.23 18.23 0.70
CA VAL A 224 8.34 18.11 -0.46
C VAL A 224 8.55 19.23 -1.48
N LYS A 225 8.88 20.45 -1.01
CA LYS A 225 9.04 21.63 -1.87
C LYS A 225 10.40 21.66 -2.58
N ILE A 226 11.41 21.04 -1.99
CA ILE A 226 12.80 21.09 -2.44
C ILE A 226 13.28 19.77 -3.04
N TRP A 227 12.37 18.84 -3.31
CA TRP A 227 12.67 17.50 -3.80
C TRP A 227 13.33 17.53 -5.19
N PRO A 228 14.58 17.08 -5.35
CA PRO A 228 15.31 17.16 -6.62
C PRO A 228 15.12 15.94 -7.51
N GLU A 229 14.47 14.88 -7.02
CA GLU A 229 14.27 13.63 -7.76
C GLU A 229 13.03 13.71 -8.66
N VAL A 230 12.99 12.87 -9.69
CA VAL A 230 11.87 12.80 -10.66
C VAL A 230 10.62 12.11 -10.09
N THR A 231 10.72 11.55 -8.89
CA THR A 231 9.63 10.86 -8.20
C THR A 231 8.65 11.85 -7.56
N ASP A 232 7.44 11.36 -7.25
CA ASP A 232 6.41 12.18 -6.58
C ASP A 232 6.84 12.53 -5.14
N PRO A 233 7.14 13.80 -4.83
CA PRO A 233 7.64 14.18 -3.51
C PRO A 233 6.62 13.94 -2.40
N GLU A 234 5.32 14.13 -2.65
CA GLU A 234 4.30 13.92 -1.61
C GLU A 234 4.19 12.45 -1.25
N LYS A 235 4.34 11.56 -2.23
CA LYS A 235 4.33 10.12 -1.97
C LYS A 235 5.58 9.68 -1.22
N PHE A 236 6.77 10.00 -1.72
CA PHE A 236 8.02 9.43 -1.20
C PHE A 236 8.43 10.05 0.14
N VAL A 237 8.29 11.37 0.31
CA VAL A 237 8.64 12.02 1.60
C VAL A 237 7.76 11.50 2.73
N TYR A 238 6.44 11.42 2.53
CA TYR A 238 5.56 10.96 3.61
C TYR A 238 5.60 9.44 3.83
N GLU A 239 6.02 8.66 2.83
CA GLU A 239 6.32 7.24 2.99
C GLU A 239 7.53 7.02 3.91
N ASP A 240 8.65 7.70 3.64
CA ASP A 240 9.85 7.61 4.49
C ASP A 240 9.62 8.18 5.89
N VAL A 241 8.84 9.27 6.03
CA VAL A 241 8.40 9.79 7.34
C VAL A 241 7.59 8.75 8.11
N ALA A 242 6.67 8.04 7.46
CA ALA A 242 5.86 7.01 8.09
C ALA A 242 6.69 5.77 8.50
N ILE A 243 7.70 5.40 7.72
CA ILE A 243 8.64 4.31 8.03
C ILE A 243 9.55 4.71 9.20
N ALA A 244 10.14 5.91 9.18
CA ALA A 244 10.92 6.46 10.28
C ALA A 244 10.10 6.49 11.59
N THR A 245 8.85 6.97 11.51
CA THR A 245 7.92 6.96 12.65
C THR A 245 7.77 5.57 13.23
N TYR A 246 7.54 4.57 12.36
CA TYR A 246 7.35 3.18 12.77
C TYR A 246 8.59 2.66 13.52
N LEU A 247 9.77 2.85 12.95
CA LEU A 247 11.04 2.41 13.56
C LEU A 247 11.33 3.12 14.88
N ILE A 248 11.16 4.44 14.94
CA ILE A 248 11.43 5.22 16.16
C ILE A 248 10.50 4.78 17.31
N VAL A 249 9.22 4.55 17.04
CA VAL A 249 8.27 4.07 18.05
C VAL A 249 8.58 2.62 18.44
N LEU A 250 8.86 1.75 17.46
CA LEU A 250 9.28 0.37 17.73
C LEU A 250 10.49 0.31 18.66
N TRP A 251 11.50 1.12 18.37
CA TRP A 251 12.73 1.22 19.15
C TRP A 251 12.50 1.86 20.52
N ALA A 252 11.59 2.83 20.63
CA ALA A 252 11.21 3.40 21.92
C ALA A 252 10.55 2.35 22.83
N GLU A 253 9.64 1.52 22.29
CA GLU A 253 9.04 0.42 23.05
C GLU A 253 10.10 -0.62 23.45
N GLU A 254 11.02 -0.97 22.54
CA GLU A 254 12.13 -1.88 22.86
C GLU A 254 13.02 -1.33 23.99
N ARG A 255 13.33 -0.03 23.97
CA ARG A 255 14.10 0.62 25.03
C ARG A 255 13.38 0.57 26.36
N ALA A 256 12.07 0.84 26.37
CA ALA A 256 11.27 0.79 27.58
C ALA A 256 11.23 -0.64 28.16
N GLU A 257 10.98 -1.65 27.31
CA GLU A 257 10.94 -3.06 27.70
C GLU A 257 12.28 -3.55 28.29
N LYS A 258 13.40 -3.15 27.68
CA LYS A 258 14.75 -3.58 28.08
C LYS A 258 15.44 -2.63 29.06
N SER A 259 14.76 -1.59 29.52
CA SER A 259 15.34 -0.53 30.37
C SER A 259 16.62 0.09 29.80
N LEU A 260 16.65 0.33 28.49
CA LEU A 260 17.78 0.93 27.77
C LEU A 260 17.61 2.45 27.65
N THR A 261 18.70 3.19 27.82
CA THR A 261 18.73 4.66 27.64
C THR A 261 19.30 5.07 26.29
N ALA A 262 20.25 4.29 25.76
CA ALA A 262 20.90 4.55 24.49
C ALA A 262 19.94 4.32 23.31
N LYS A 263 20.00 5.21 22.30
CA LYS A 263 19.27 5.05 21.04
C LYS A 263 19.91 3.98 20.17
N GLN A 264 19.06 3.17 19.54
CA GLN A 264 19.45 2.08 18.64
C GLN A 264 20.28 2.61 17.48
N SER A 265 21.37 1.89 17.20
CA SER A 265 22.18 2.07 16.00
C SER A 265 21.61 1.33 14.80
N PHE A 266 21.83 1.85 13.59
CA PHE A 266 21.30 1.21 12.39
C PHE A 266 22.21 1.29 11.15
N VAL A 267 22.01 0.36 10.22
CA VAL A 267 22.51 0.44 8.84
C VAL A 267 21.37 0.13 7.87
N ASP A 268 21.11 1.05 6.93
CA ASP A 268 20.12 0.88 5.87
C ASP A 268 20.79 0.42 4.57
N LEU A 269 20.45 -0.79 4.12
CA LEU A 269 21.06 -1.47 2.99
C LEU A 269 20.18 -1.34 1.75
N GLY A 270 20.70 -0.64 0.73
CA GLY A 270 19.92 -0.20 -0.43
C GLY A 270 19.07 1.03 -0.10
N CYS A 271 19.67 2.01 0.58
CA CYS A 271 18.96 3.17 1.14
C CYS A 271 18.40 4.16 0.08
N GLY A 272 18.76 3.99 -1.20
CA GLY A 272 18.22 4.74 -2.33
C GLY A 272 18.35 6.26 -2.16
N ASN A 273 17.23 6.93 -1.94
CA ASN A 273 17.20 8.40 -1.78
C ASN A 273 17.88 8.85 -0.46
N GLY A 274 18.06 7.99 0.54
CA GLY A 274 18.72 8.33 1.81
C GLY A 274 17.88 9.16 2.80
N LEU A 275 16.63 9.50 2.49
CA LEU A 275 15.76 10.30 3.34
C LEU A 275 15.44 9.60 4.66
N LEU A 276 15.20 8.29 4.64
CA LEU A 276 14.97 7.51 5.87
C LEU A 276 16.18 7.64 6.81
N VAL A 277 17.39 7.49 6.29
CA VAL A 277 18.65 7.64 7.03
C VAL A 277 18.79 9.06 7.58
N HIS A 278 18.50 10.06 6.76
CA HIS A 278 18.53 11.47 7.16
C HIS A 278 17.60 11.75 8.34
N ILE A 279 16.36 11.25 8.29
CA ILE A 279 15.38 11.41 9.36
C ILE A 279 15.88 10.72 10.63
N LEU A 280 16.23 9.44 10.57
CA LEU A 280 16.65 8.68 11.75
C LEU A 280 17.90 9.29 12.42
N ALA A 281 18.89 9.70 11.62
CA ALA A 281 20.10 10.37 12.11
C ALA A 281 19.78 11.69 12.82
N ASN A 282 18.95 12.54 12.22
CA ASN A 282 18.55 13.82 12.82
C ASN A 282 17.63 13.65 14.04
N GLU A 283 16.91 12.53 14.15
CA GLU A 283 16.21 12.13 15.37
C GLU A 283 17.15 11.49 16.41
N GLY A 284 18.47 11.49 16.17
CA GLY A 284 19.53 11.12 17.11
C GLY A 284 19.87 9.63 17.13
N HIS A 285 19.44 8.85 16.14
CA HIS A 285 19.85 7.45 16.01
C HIS A 285 21.17 7.37 15.23
N PRO A 286 22.25 6.79 15.80
CA PRO A 286 23.51 6.68 15.08
C PRO A 286 23.39 5.63 13.97
N GLY A 287 23.77 5.99 12.75
CA GLY A 287 23.68 5.03 11.66
C GLY A 287 24.14 5.58 10.32
N LYS A 288 24.04 4.75 9.30
CA LYS A 288 24.40 5.10 7.92
C LYS A 288 23.55 4.36 6.90
N GLY A 289 23.48 4.92 5.70
CA GLY A 289 22.91 4.27 4.53
C GLY A 289 23.99 3.85 3.55
N ILE A 290 23.79 2.70 2.91
CA ILE A 290 24.66 2.21 1.84
C ILE A 290 23.78 1.94 0.63
N ASP A 291 24.12 2.52 -0.52
CA ASP A 291 23.47 2.22 -1.79
C ASP A 291 24.51 2.08 -2.90
N VAL A 292 24.18 1.31 -3.94
CA VAL A 292 25.05 1.15 -5.10
C VAL A 292 25.19 2.44 -5.91
N ARG A 293 24.28 3.41 -5.73
CA ARG A 293 24.27 4.68 -6.47
C ARG A 293 23.94 5.86 -5.57
N LYS A 294 24.74 6.93 -5.70
CA LYS A 294 24.41 8.22 -5.11
C LYS A 294 23.22 8.86 -5.84
N ARG A 295 22.23 9.35 -5.08
CA ARG A 295 21.09 10.13 -5.61
C ARG A 295 21.35 11.64 -5.49
N LYS A 296 20.64 12.46 -6.28
CA LYS A 296 20.86 13.91 -6.30
C LYS A 296 20.54 14.56 -4.97
N ILE A 297 19.53 14.04 -4.27
CA ILE A 297 19.14 14.53 -2.95
C ILE A 297 20.22 14.35 -1.88
N TRP A 298 21.19 13.44 -2.07
CA TRP A 298 22.26 13.23 -1.08
C TRP A 298 23.08 14.51 -0.85
N ASP A 299 23.28 15.32 -1.88
CA ASP A 299 24.03 16.58 -1.80
C ASP A 299 23.33 17.65 -0.93
N MET A 300 22.06 17.44 -0.60
CA MET A 300 21.27 18.35 0.23
C MET A 300 21.33 18.02 1.72
N TYR A 301 21.81 16.83 2.08
CA TYR A 301 21.83 16.39 3.47
C TYR A 301 23.05 16.94 4.23
N GLY A 302 22.84 17.25 5.51
CA GLY A 302 23.89 17.75 6.39
C GLY A 302 24.84 16.64 6.88
N PRO A 303 25.92 17.02 7.60
CA PRO A 303 26.98 16.09 8.03
C PRO A 303 26.51 15.00 9.00
N GLN A 304 25.34 15.13 9.61
CA GLN A 304 24.74 14.07 10.43
C GLN A 304 24.27 12.87 9.61
N THR A 305 24.05 13.05 8.31
CA THR A 305 23.55 12.00 7.42
C THR A 305 24.70 11.29 6.73
N LEU A 306 25.06 10.11 7.23
CA LEU A 306 26.14 9.30 6.67
C LEU A 306 25.60 8.40 5.56
N LEU A 307 26.04 8.63 4.33
CA LEU A 307 25.65 7.85 3.15
C LEU A 307 26.89 7.41 2.37
N GLU A 308 26.92 6.14 1.99
CA GLU A 308 28.04 5.53 1.26
C GLU A 308 27.57 4.97 -0.08
N GLU A 309 28.20 5.40 -1.17
CA GLU A 309 28.00 4.83 -2.50
C GLU A 309 28.89 3.59 -2.67
N LYS A 310 28.33 2.41 -2.38
CA LYS A 310 29.03 1.12 -2.45
C LYS A 310 28.08 0.01 -2.91
N ALA A 311 28.57 -0.84 -3.82
CA ALA A 311 27.86 -2.06 -4.17
C ALA A 311 27.90 -3.05 -3.00
N ILE A 312 26.74 -3.38 -2.46
CA ILE A 312 26.61 -4.35 -1.36
C ILE A 312 26.66 -5.75 -1.98
N THR A 313 27.55 -6.60 -1.47
CA THR A 313 27.62 -8.01 -1.86
C THR A 313 27.59 -8.87 -0.59
N PRO A 314 26.64 -9.82 -0.47
CA PRO A 314 26.55 -10.65 0.72
C PRO A 314 27.85 -11.45 0.94
N SER A 315 28.64 -11.04 1.94
CA SER A 315 29.99 -11.52 2.23
C SER A 315 30.45 -11.00 3.60
N GLU A 316 31.58 -11.48 4.11
CA GLU A 316 32.18 -11.04 5.37
C GLU A 316 32.46 -9.52 5.41
N ARG A 317 32.70 -8.90 4.25
CA ARG A 317 32.96 -7.44 4.13
C ARG A 317 31.76 -6.56 4.48
N PHE A 318 30.56 -7.12 4.44
CA PHE A 318 29.30 -6.40 4.69
C PHE A 318 28.60 -6.92 5.94
N LEU A 319 29.38 -7.23 6.98
CA LEU A 319 28.89 -7.53 8.32
C LEU A 319 29.03 -6.30 9.24
N PHE A 320 28.09 -6.18 10.19
CA PHE A 320 27.95 -5.01 11.06
C PHE A 320 27.85 -5.42 12.54
N PRO A 321 28.92 -5.96 13.15
CA PRO A 321 28.85 -6.55 14.50
C PRO A 321 28.51 -5.55 15.61
N GLY A 322 28.79 -4.27 15.42
CA GLY A 322 28.45 -3.19 16.35
C GLY A 322 27.08 -2.53 16.13
N THR A 323 26.29 -3.03 15.18
CA THR A 323 25.01 -2.41 14.80
C THR A 323 23.82 -3.17 15.39
N ASP A 324 22.88 -2.45 16.00
CA ASP A 324 21.68 -3.04 16.58
C ASP A 324 20.67 -3.50 15.53
N TRP A 325 20.48 -2.70 14.46
CA TRP A 325 19.44 -2.90 13.45
C TRP A 325 19.95 -2.80 12.02
N LEU A 326 19.62 -3.79 11.19
CA LEU A 326 19.70 -3.68 9.73
C LEU A 326 18.34 -3.36 9.14
N ILE A 327 18.30 -2.38 8.25
CA ILE A 327 17.08 -1.93 7.56
C ILE A 327 17.20 -2.31 6.09
N GLY A 328 16.13 -2.88 5.54
CA GLY A 328 15.91 -3.05 4.11
C GLY A 328 14.61 -2.38 3.69
N ASN A 329 14.65 -1.07 3.49
CA ASN A 329 13.49 -0.32 2.99
C ASN A 329 13.44 -0.42 1.46
N HIS A 330 12.54 -1.25 0.91
CA HIS A 330 12.42 -1.42 -0.53
C HIS A 330 13.76 -1.83 -1.21
N SER A 331 14.54 -2.66 -0.52
CA SER A 331 15.93 -3.01 -0.84
C SER A 331 16.09 -3.98 -2.04
N ASP A 332 15.07 -4.12 -2.88
CA ASP A 332 15.09 -4.93 -4.11
C ASP A 332 15.73 -6.33 -3.94
N GLU A 333 16.79 -6.64 -4.69
CA GLU A 333 17.51 -7.91 -4.66
C GLU A 333 18.16 -8.24 -3.30
N LEU A 334 18.38 -7.25 -2.44
CA LEU A 334 18.94 -7.45 -1.11
C LEU A 334 17.89 -7.91 -0.10
N THR A 335 16.58 -7.77 -0.40
CA THR A 335 15.48 -8.13 0.51
C THR A 335 15.66 -9.50 1.20
N PRO A 336 15.89 -10.63 0.50
CA PRO A 336 16.12 -11.93 1.15
C PRO A 336 17.46 -12.01 1.89
N TRP A 337 18.43 -11.16 1.56
CA TRP A 337 19.74 -11.15 2.20
C TRP A 337 19.76 -10.37 3.53
N ILE A 338 18.84 -9.43 3.76
CA ILE A 338 18.82 -8.62 4.99
C ILE A 338 18.76 -9.49 6.27
N PRO A 339 17.87 -10.49 6.41
CA PRO A 339 17.88 -11.36 7.58
C PRO A 339 19.16 -12.17 7.70
N VAL A 340 19.75 -12.61 6.58
CA VAL A 340 21.00 -13.38 6.57
C VAL A 340 22.17 -12.53 7.05
N ILE A 341 22.31 -11.31 6.54
CA ILE A 341 23.36 -10.37 6.94
C ILE A 341 23.19 -10.02 8.42
N ALA A 342 21.96 -9.79 8.89
CA ALA A 342 21.69 -9.53 10.31
C ALA A 342 22.04 -10.74 11.20
N ALA A 343 21.76 -11.96 10.74
CA ALA A 343 22.15 -13.19 11.43
C ALA A 343 23.66 -13.34 11.59
N ARG A 344 24.41 -13.08 10.51
CA ARG A 344 25.86 -13.21 10.50
C ARG A 344 26.61 -12.02 11.11
N SER A 345 25.98 -10.85 11.19
CA SER A 345 26.61 -9.66 11.77
C SER A 345 26.82 -9.79 13.28
N SER A 346 25.79 -10.20 14.02
CA SER A 346 25.87 -10.45 15.47
C SER A 346 24.63 -11.18 15.96
N TYR A 347 24.77 -12.00 17.00
CA TYR A 347 23.64 -12.67 17.64
C TYR A 347 22.57 -11.68 18.15
N SER A 348 22.97 -10.49 18.60
CA SER A 348 22.06 -9.44 19.08
C SER A 348 21.49 -8.53 17.99
N CYS A 349 22.02 -8.62 16.77
CA CYS A 349 21.59 -7.79 15.64
C CYS A 349 20.17 -8.17 15.19
N ARG A 350 19.34 -7.16 14.95
CA ARG A 350 17.94 -7.27 14.55
C ARG A 350 17.78 -6.76 13.14
N TYR A 351 16.62 -7.00 12.54
CA TYR A 351 16.36 -6.44 11.23
C TYR A 351 14.91 -5.99 11.06
N PHE A 352 14.75 -5.03 10.16
CA PHE A 352 13.48 -4.61 9.58
C PHE A 352 13.60 -4.71 8.06
N VAL A 353 12.60 -5.30 7.40
CA VAL A 353 12.53 -5.31 5.93
C VAL A 353 11.13 -4.96 5.45
N LEU A 354 11.06 -4.14 4.39
CA LEU A 354 9.83 -3.76 3.70
C LEU A 354 9.91 -4.23 2.23
N PRO A 355 9.47 -5.47 1.93
CA PRO A 355 9.62 -6.07 0.61
C PRO A 355 8.73 -5.38 -0.45
N CYS A 356 9.33 -5.00 -1.59
CA CYS A 356 8.59 -4.50 -2.76
C CYS A 356 8.82 -5.29 -4.04
N CYS A 357 10.03 -5.76 -4.31
CA CYS A 357 10.36 -6.45 -5.55
C CYS A 357 10.57 -7.94 -5.31
N PHE A 358 10.07 -8.77 -6.22
CA PHE A 358 10.04 -10.23 -6.03
C PHE A 358 11.37 -10.84 -6.47
N PHE A 359 12.35 -10.79 -5.59
CA PHE A 359 13.66 -11.40 -5.76
C PHE A 359 13.85 -12.58 -4.82
N ASP A 360 14.44 -13.64 -5.36
CA ASP A 360 15.12 -14.69 -4.61
C ASP A 360 16.59 -14.27 -4.40
N PHE A 361 17.41 -15.11 -3.78
CA PHE A 361 18.82 -14.84 -3.49
C PHE A 361 19.68 -14.56 -4.73
N TYR A 362 19.40 -15.22 -5.86
CA TYR A 362 20.23 -15.17 -7.07
C TYR A 362 19.47 -14.72 -8.34
N ALA A 363 18.15 -14.63 -8.27
CA ALA A 363 17.29 -14.40 -9.43
C ALA A 363 15.96 -13.77 -9.02
N LYS A 364 15.06 -13.58 -9.99
CA LYS A 364 13.67 -13.21 -9.68
C LYS A 364 12.95 -14.38 -9.02
N TYR A 365 12.18 -14.08 -7.98
CA TYR A 365 11.37 -15.07 -7.27
C TYR A 365 10.34 -15.69 -8.21
N GLN A 366 10.35 -17.02 -8.29
CA GLN A 366 9.38 -17.80 -9.06
C GLN A 366 8.26 -18.26 -8.16
N ARG A 367 7.02 -18.02 -8.59
CA ARG A 367 5.84 -18.44 -7.83
C ARG A 367 5.77 -19.96 -7.75
N ARG A 368 5.51 -20.47 -6.54
CA ARG A 368 5.38 -21.90 -6.22
C ARG A 368 3.93 -22.36 -6.22
N GLN A 369 2.96 -21.46 -5.98
CA GLN A 369 1.54 -21.81 -5.91
C GLN A 369 0.61 -20.68 -6.42
N CYS A 370 -0.58 -21.05 -6.89
CA CYS A 370 -1.57 -20.09 -7.42
C CYS A 370 -2.69 -19.71 -6.43
N LYS A 371 -2.77 -20.33 -5.25
CA LYS A 371 -3.88 -20.14 -4.28
C LYS A 371 -3.87 -18.79 -3.54
N LYS A 372 -2.71 -18.15 -3.42
CA LYS A 372 -2.52 -16.87 -2.72
C LYS A 372 -2.24 -15.74 -3.71
N SER A 373 -2.36 -14.49 -3.27
CA SER A 373 -1.81 -13.37 -4.02
C SER A 373 -0.28 -13.51 -4.16
N GLN A 374 0.31 -13.05 -5.29
CA GLN A 374 1.77 -13.08 -5.49
C GLN A 374 2.51 -12.35 -4.38
N TYR A 375 1.93 -11.25 -3.86
CA TYR A 375 2.53 -10.49 -2.79
C TYR A 375 2.53 -11.26 -1.46
N LYS A 376 1.40 -11.88 -1.06
CA LYS A 376 1.38 -12.67 0.18
C LYS A 376 2.33 -13.85 0.12
N GLU A 377 2.37 -14.56 -1.00
CA GLU A 377 3.30 -15.66 -1.19
C GLU A 377 4.76 -15.20 -1.07
N TYR A 378 5.09 -14.01 -1.60
CA TYR A 378 6.43 -13.46 -1.45
C TYR A 378 6.76 -13.07 0.00
N ILE A 379 5.80 -12.50 0.74
CA ILE A 379 5.97 -12.24 2.18
C ILE A 379 6.19 -13.55 2.95
N ASP A 380 5.47 -14.62 2.60
CA ASP A 380 5.66 -15.95 3.20
C ASP A 380 7.09 -16.47 2.92
N PHE A 381 7.59 -16.30 1.70
CA PHE A 381 8.98 -16.64 1.35
C PHE A 381 10.01 -15.87 2.18
N ILE A 382 9.88 -14.53 2.32
CA ILE A 382 10.82 -13.76 3.14
C ILE A 382 10.69 -14.11 4.63
N THR A 383 9.50 -14.50 5.08
CA THR A 383 9.29 -15.02 6.45
C THR A 383 10.03 -16.35 6.64
N GLU A 384 9.97 -17.26 5.67
CA GLU A 384 10.71 -18.53 5.66
C GLU A 384 12.22 -18.28 5.72
N VAL A 385 12.73 -17.37 4.87
CA VAL A 385 14.14 -16.94 4.87
C VAL A 385 14.57 -16.44 6.25
N SER A 386 13.74 -15.63 6.90
CA SER A 386 14.04 -15.12 8.24
C SER A 386 14.02 -16.20 9.33
N GLN A 387 13.05 -17.11 9.29
CA GLN A 387 12.95 -18.22 10.23
C GLN A 387 14.17 -19.15 10.11
N VAL A 388 14.59 -19.47 8.88
CA VAL A 388 15.82 -20.21 8.61
C VAL A 388 17.06 -19.42 9.05
N SER A 389 17.01 -18.08 8.91
CA SER A 389 18.04 -17.19 9.46
C SER A 389 18.10 -17.20 11.00
N GLY A 390 17.13 -17.85 11.64
CA GLY A 390 17.10 -18.10 13.08
C GLY A 390 16.47 -16.95 13.87
N PHE A 391 15.51 -16.23 13.29
CA PHE A 391 14.77 -15.16 13.95
C PHE A 391 13.34 -15.56 14.31
N ASN A 392 12.88 -15.08 15.47
CA ASN A 392 11.46 -14.94 15.75
C ASN A 392 10.95 -13.72 14.97
N THR A 393 10.20 -13.98 13.91
CA THR A 393 9.78 -12.97 12.93
C THR A 393 8.35 -12.53 13.17
N GLU A 394 8.14 -11.23 13.27
CA GLU A 394 6.82 -10.63 13.34
C GLU A 394 6.48 -9.90 12.03
N GLU A 395 5.26 -10.14 11.53
CA GLU A 395 4.67 -9.42 10.40
C GLU A 395 3.86 -8.22 10.92
N ASP A 396 3.96 -7.07 10.26
CA ASP A 396 3.03 -5.94 10.47
C ASP A 396 2.72 -5.21 9.16
N CYS A 397 1.60 -4.49 9.12
CA CYS A 397 1.23 -3.60 8.02
C CYS A 397 1.52 -2.13 8.38
N LEU A 398 2.33 -1.46 7.58
CA LEU A 398 2.63 -0.03 7.73
C LEU A 398 1.49 0.85 7.24
N ARG A 399 1.41 2.07 7.79
CA ARG A 399 0.48 3.11 7.33
C ARG A 399 1.13 4.02 6.28
N ILE A 400 1.44 3.44 5.13
CA ILE A 400 2.05 4.14 3.99
C ILE A 400 1.12 4.18 2.76
N PRO A 401 1.34 5.09 1.80
CA PRO A 401 0.57 5.14 0.55
C PRO A 401 0.72 3.90 -0.35
N SER A 402 1.82 3.16 -0.22
CA SER A 402 2.09 1.95 -1.00
C SER A 402 1.09 0.81 -0.75
N THR A 403 0.83 0.01 -1.80
CA THR A 403 0.10 -1.26 -1.68
C THR A 403 0.99 -2.37 -1.12
N LYS A 404 2.32 -2.25 -1.27
CA LYS A 404 3.32 -3.16 -0.71
C LYS A 404 3.83 -2.61 0.61
N ARG A 405 2.99 -2.75 1.64
CA ARG A 405 3.13 -2.12 2.97
C ARG A 405 3.36 -3.11 4.12
N VAL A 406 3.55 -4.39 3.81
CA VAL A 406 3.78 -5.42 4.83
C VAL A 406 5.27 -5.46 5.11
N CYS A 407 5.64 -5.25 6.37
CA CYS A 407 7.01 -5.34 6.85
C CYS A 407 7.21 -6.59 7.71
N LEU A 408 8.45 -7.06 7.78
CA LEU A 408 8.87 -8.15 8.65
C LEU A 408 9.95 -7.65 9.60
N VAL A 409 9.82 -8.01 10.88
CA VAL A 409 10.69 -7.56 11.96
C VAL A 409 11.25 -8.78 12.68
N GLY A 410 12.58 -8.93 12.69
CA GLY A 410 13.27 -9.97 13.46
C GLY A 410 13.83 -9.39 14.76
N LYS A 411 13.11 -9.58 15.88
CA LYS A 411 13.45 -8.97 17.18
C LYS A 411 14.42 -9.78 18.04
N SER A 412 14.37 -11.10 17.92
CA SER A 412 15.12 -12.04 18.75
C SER A 412 15.43 -13.34 18.00
N ARG A 413 16.36 -14.12 18.55
CA ARG A 413 16.79 -15.40 18.00
C ARG A 413 15.83 -16.52 18.39
N SER A 414 15.60 -17.45 17.48
CA SER A 414 14.77 -18.65 17.71
C SER A 414 15.57 -19.84 18.29
N TYR A 415 16.86 -19.64 18.55
CA TYR A 415 17.80 -20.65 19.06
C TYR A 415 18.73 -20.02 20.10
N ARG A 416 19.35 -20.83 20.97
CA ARG A 416 20.29 -20.37 21.99
C ARG A 416 21.65 -20.08 21.37
N LEU A 417 22.43 -19.19 21.98
CA LEU A 417 23.77 -18.84 21.48
C LEU A 417 24.71 -20.06 21.32
N SER A 418 24.55 -21.10 22.15
CA SER A 418 25.29 -22.37 22.02
C SER A 418 25.08 -23.08 20.69
N ASP A 419 23.94 -22.83 20.03
CA ASP A 419 23.50 -23.57 18.85
C ASP A 419 23.79 -22.77 17.56
N GLU A 420 24.61 -21.71 17.66
CA GLU A 420 24.97 -20.83 16.53
C GLU A 420 25.58 -21.60 15.35
N ALA A 421 26.43 -22.59 15.63
CA ALA A 421 27.05 -23.40 14.57
C ALA A 421 26.00 -24.22 13.78
N GLU A 422 25.00 -24.78 14.46
CA GLU A 422 23.88 -25.48 13.79
C GLU A 422 22.98 -24.51 13.03
N ALA A 423 22.68 -23.35 13.62
CA ALA A 423 21.90 -22.30 12.95
C ALA A 423 22.60 -21.83 11.66
N GLU A 424 23.92 -21.60 11.71
CA GLU A 424 24.73 -21.24 10.55
C GLU A 424 24.72 -22.33 9.48
N GLN A 425 24.84 -23.60 9.87
CA GLN A 425 24.78 -24.71 8.93
C GLN A 425 23.40 -24.82 8.25
N ARG A 426 22.31 -24.60 8.99
CA ARG A 426 20.95 -24.55 8.42
C ARG A 426 20.80 -23.40 7.43
N ARG A 427 21.26 -22.20 7.78
CA ARG A 427 21.27 -21.02 6.88
C ARG A 427 22.02 -21.30 5.59
N ALA A 428 23.26 -21.80 5.70
CA ALA A 428 24.12 -22.08 4.56
C ALA A 428 23.48 -23.10 3.60
N ARG A 429 22.94 -24.21 4.13
CA ARG A 429 22.24 -25.24 3.33
C ARG A 429 21.04 -24.66 2.58
N TYR A 430 20.23 -23.83 3.23
CA TYR A 430 19.06 -23.22 2.60
C TYR A 430 19.42 -22.25 1.48
N ILE A 431 20.41 -21.40 1.72
CA ILE A 431 20.92 -20.48 0.69
C ILE A 431 21.47 -21.27 -0.51
N GLN A 432 22.16 -22.39 -0.27
CA GLN A 432 22.71 -23.23 -1.33
C GLN A 432 21.62 -23.95 -2.14
N SER A 433 20.53 -24.42 -1.52
CA SER A 433 19.44 -25.09 -2.25
C SER A 433 18.77 -24.18 -3.29
N HIS A 434 18.76 -22.86 -3.04
CA HIS A 434 18.26 -21.86 -3.99
C HIS A 434 19.21 -21.57 -5.16
N GLN A 435 20.51 -21.87 -5.05
CA GLN A 435 21.43 -21.79 -6.19
C GLN A 435 21.10 -22.86 -7.24
N THR A 436 20.89 -24.10 -6.78
CA THR A 436 20.67 -25.27 -7.65
C THR A 436 19.34 -25.25 -8.40
N THR A 437 18.32 -24.62 -7.83
CA THR A 437 16.99 -24.47 -8.48
C THR A 437 17.01 -23.40 -9.58
N SER A 438 17.97 -22.47 -9.55
CA SER A 438 18.01 -21.28 -10.40
C SER A 438 18.55 -21.52 -11.81
N GLY A 439 18.47 -22.73 -12.38
CA GLY A 439 18.65 -23.07 -13.81
C GLY A 439 19.91 -22.56 -14.53
N ALA A 440 20.83 -21.90 -13.84
CA ALA A 440 22.04 -21.35 -14.40
C ALA A 440 23.10 -22.44 -14.35
N THR A 441 23.18 -23.22 -15.42
CA THR A 441 24.47 -23.77 -15.84
C THR A 441 25.42 -22.59 -15.95
N ALA A 442 26.22 -22.38 -14.91
CA ALA A 442 27.38 -21.53 -14.98
C ALA A 442 28.32 -22.14 -16.02
N HIS A 443 28.14 -21.76 -17.29
CA HIS A 443 29.21 -21.86 -18.26
C HIS A 443 30.36 -21.05 -17.66
N ARG A 444 31.37 -21.78 -17.17
CA ARG A 444 32.73 -21.27 -16.95
C ARG A 444 33.24 -20.72 -18.30
N SER A 445 32.82 -19.53 -18.66
CA SER A 445 33.51 -18.71 -19.65
C SER A 445 34.63 -18.01 -18.91
N GLY A 446 35.87 -18.36 -19.23
CA GLY A 446 37.06 -17.81 -18.59
C GLY A 446 37.10 -16.29 -18.74
N ILE A 447 37.02 -15.60 -17.60
CA ILE A 447 37.30 -14.17 -17.54
C ILE A 447 38.80 -14.00 -17.27
N ARG A 448 39.42 -13.20 -18.14
CA ARG A 448 40.80 -12.73 -18.05
C ARG A 448 41.04 -12.08 -16.69
N ASN A 449 42.15 -12.47 -16.07
CA ASN A 449 42.72 -11.87 -14.87
C ASN A 449 43.00 -10.38 -15.10
N ASP A 450 42.26 -9.51 -14.43
CA ASP A 450 42.85 -8.28 -13.92
C ASP A 450 43.26 -8.52 -12.47
N LYS A 451 44.57 -8.38 -12.24
CA LYS A 451 45.23 -8.53 -10.95
C LYS A 451 44.91 -7.31 -10.09
N ASP A 452 44.05 -7.49 -9.10
CA ASP A 452 44.21 -6.79 -7.82
C ASP A 452 44.56 -7.85 -6.77
N THR A 453 45.84 -7.86 -6.42
CA THR A 453 46.42 -8.66 -5.34
C THR A 453 46.07 -8.04 -4.00
N ASP A 454 45.09 -8.60 -3.32
CA ASP A 454 45.18 -8.76 -1.86
C ASP A 454 44.57 -10.10 -1.45
N GLY A 455 45.40 -10.91 -0.80
CA GLY A 455 45.21 -12.34 -0.60
C GLY A 455 44.51 -12.67 0.70
N THR A 456 43.18 -12.71 0.66
CA THR A 456 42.38 -13.58 1.53
C THR A 456 41.28 -14.17 0.67
N LEU A 457 41.21 -15.50 0.60
CA LEU A 457 40.14 -16.23 -0.07
C LEU A 457 38.86 -16.02 0.76
N ASP A 458 38.21 -14.88 0.53
CA ASP A 458 37.02 -14.43 1.23
C ASP A 458 35.88 -15.41 0.91
N SER A 459 35.39 -16.14 1.92
CA SER A 459 34.33 -17.14 1.75
C SER A 459 33.02 -16.42 1.43
N SER A 460 32.82 -16.05 0.17
CA SER A 460 31.62 -15.37 -0.29
C SER A 460 30.44 -16.33 -0.26
N TRP A 461 29.76 -16.39 0.88
CA TRP A 461 28.50 -17.10 1.06
C TRP A 461 27.34 -16.50 0.24
N GLY A 462 27.58 -15.37 -0.43
CA GLY A 462 26.72 -14.79 -1.46
C GLY A 462 27.23 -15.00 -2.89
N ALA A 463 28.14 -15.95 -3.14
CA ALA A 463 28.64 -16.23 -4.49
C ALA A 463 27.49 -16.47 -5.48
N GLY A 464 27.49 -15.72 -6.60
CA GLY A 464 26.42 -15.74 -7.59
C GLY A 464 25.35 -14.65 -7.40
N PHE A 465 25.36 -13.91 -6.29
CA PHE A 465 24.55 -12.70 -6.14
C PHE A 465 25.01 -11.64 -7.16
N GLN A 466 24.05 -11.02 -7.83
CA GLN A 466 24.31 -9.95 -8.78
C GLN A 466 23.66 -8.66 -8.25
N PRO A 467 24.46 -7.72 -7.71
CA PRO A 467 23.97 -6.39 -7.41
C PRO A 467 23.48 -5.72 -8.69
N ARG A 468 22.51 -4.80 -8.58
CA ARG A 468 22.18 -3.92 -9.71
C ARG A 468 23.40 -3.16 -10.21
N ASP A 469 23.40 -2.85 -11.51
CA ASP A 469 24.46 -2.06 -12.14
C ASP A 469 24.68 -0.73 -11.41
N ARG A 470 25.89 -0.14 -11.46
CA ARG A 470 26.11 1.21 -10.89
C ARG A 470 25.44 2.33 -11.69
N VAL A 471 25.12 2.10 -12.96
CA VAL A 471 24.51 3.10 -13.85
C VAL A 471 23.13 2.63 -14.29
N GLU A 472 22.10 3.45 -14.11
CA GLU A 472 20.79 3.20 -14.73
C GLU A 472 20.86 3.61 -16.19
N ALA A 473 20.87 2.66 -17.11
CA ALA A 473 20.57 2.98 -18.50
C ALA A 473 19.14 3.55 -18.54
N VAL A 474 18.97 4.76 -19.09
CA VAL A 474 17.64 5.34 -19.31
C VAL A 474 16.94 4.50 -20.38
N ARG A 475 16.12 3.54 -19.94
CA ARG A 475 15.38 2.64 -20.83
C ARG A 475 13.98 3.20 -21.05
N ASN A 476 13.80 3.90 -22.16
CA ASN A 476 12.52 4.46 -22.55
C ASN A 476 12.41 4.34 -24.06
N CYS A 477 11.34 3.71 -24.57
CA CYS A 477 11.08 3.69 -26.01
C CYS A 477 10.98 5.09 -26.64
N ALA A 478 10.82 6.16 -25.86
CA ALA A 478 10.90 7.55 -26.33
C ALA A 478 12.34 8.05 -26.62
N ALA A 479 13.37 7.33 -26.19
CA ALA A 479 14.77 7.60 -26.49
C ALA A 479 15.26 6.88 -27.76
N LEU A 480 14.44 6.00 -28.35
CA LEU A 480 14.72 5.39 -29.65
C LEU A 480 14.74 6.46 -30.75
N PRO A 481 15.60 6.33 -31.78
CA PRO A 481 15.57 7.21 -32.94
C PRO A 481 14.17 7.27 -33.55
N ARG A 482 13.67 8.47 -33.86
CA ARG A 482 12.31 8.65 -34.37
C ARG A 482 12.11 7.90 -35.68
N ASP A 483 13.09 7.96 -36.58
CA ASP A 483 13.05 7.26 -37.86
C ASP A 483 12.88 5.74 -37.69
N PHE A 484 13.48 5.16 -36.63
CA PHE A 484 13.29 3.76 -36.29
C PHE A 484 11.86 3.47 -35.80
N VAL A 485 11.34 4.31 -34.90
CA VAL A 485 9.96 4.17 -34.40
C VAL A 485 8.95 4.33 -35.53
N ASP A 486 9.13 5.33 -36.37
CA ASP A 486 8.25 5.64 -37.50
C ASP A 486 8.30 4.52 -38.54
N GLY A 487 9.49 3.93 -38.80
CA GLY A 487 9.64 2.74 -39.64
C GLY A 487 8.84 1.54 -39.13
N VAL A 488 8.94 1.22 -37.84
CA VAL A 488 8.17 0.12 -37.22
C VAL A 488 6.67 0.42 -37.28
N VAL A 489 6.24 1.64 -36.93
CA VAL A 489 4.83 2.05 -36.99
C VAL A 489 4.28 1.94 -38.41
N LEU A 490 5.02 2.42 -39.42
CA LEU A 490 4.60 2.38 -40.81
C LEU A 490 4.48 0.94 -41.33
N GLN A 491 5.44 0.08 -41.00
CA GLN A 491 5.41 -1.33 -41.40
C GLN A 491 4.18 -2.05 -40.84
N VAL A 492 3.90 -1.88 -39.54
CA VAL A 492 2.72 -2.50 -38.90
C VAL A 492 1.43 -1.93 -39.47
N ALA A 493 1.37 -0.61 -39.70
CA ALA A 493 0.17 0.02 -40.25
C ALA A 493 -0.11 -0.42 -41.70
N ASN A 494 0.92 -0.56 -42.54
CA ASN A 494 0.76 -1.03 -43.92
C ASN A 494 0.23 -2.46 -43.99
N VAL A 495 0.72 -3.35 -43.11
CA VAL A 495 0.22 -4.73 -43.06
C VAL A 495 -1.23 -4.77 -42.62
N LEU A 496 -1.62 -4.00 -41.60
CA LEU A 496 -3.02 -3.91 -41.17
C LEU A 496 -3.93 -3.34 -42.26
N LEU A 497 -3.49 -2.28 -42.95
CA LEU A 497 -4.26 -1.64 -44.03
C LEU A 497 -4.33 -2.48 -45.32
N GLY A 498 -3.39 -3.41 -45.51
CA GLY A 498 -3.36 -4.34 -46.65
C GLY A 498 -4.32 -5.53 -46.50
N MET A 499 -4.84 -5.79 -45.31
CA MET A 499 -5.74 -6.92 -45.02
C MET A 499 -7.19 -6.72 -45.50
N THR A 500 -7.53 -5.55 -46.06
CA THR A 500 -8.91 -5.19 -46.44
C THR A 500 -9.33 -5.60 -47.84
N GLY A 501 -8.57 -6.47 -48.51
CA GLY A 501 -8.96 -7.01 -49.82
C GLY A 501 -8.99 -8.52 -49.79
N GLU A 502 -10.16 -9.12 -49.54
CA GLU A 502 -10.57 -10.38 -50.20
C GLU A 502 -12.02 -10.83 -49.95
N ASP A 503 -12.80 -10.23 -49.03
CA ASP A 503 -14.23 -10.56 -48.90
C ASP A 503 -15.14 -9.46 -49.46
N GLY A 504 -15.81 -9.78 -50.56
CA GLY A 504 -16.54 -8.86 -51.41
C GLY A 504 -17.86 -8.32 -50.84
N GLY A 505 -18.18 -7.12 -51.31
CA GLY A 505 -19.54 -6.63 -51.48
C GLY A 505 -20.13 -5.88 -50.29
N THR A 506 -19.85 -4.59 -50.17
CA THR A 506 -20.87 -3.54 -49.94
C THR A 506 -20.25 -2.13 -49.97
N SER A 507 -20.88 -1.23 -50.74
CA SER A 507 -20.92 0.23 -50.59
C SER A 507 -19.65 0.97 -50.09
N SER A 508 -18.94 1.55 -51.05
CA SER A 508 -17.88 2.57 -50.89
C SER A 508 -18.37 3.87 -50.19
N THR A 509 -18.43 3.89 -48.86
CA THR A 509 -18.47 5.14 -48.05
C THR A 509 -17.69 5.11 -46.73
N ASP A 510 -17.20 3.95 -46.28
CA ASP A 510 -16.49 3.85 -45.00
C ASP A 510 -14.95 3.92 -45.13
N TRP A 511 -14.33 4.68 -44.22
CA TRP A 511 -12.87 4.83 -44.11
C TRP A 511 -12.22 3.50 -43.76
N ASN A 512 -11.13 3.15 -44.43
CA ASN A 512 -10.40 1.89 -44.30
C ASN A 512 -9.82 1.76 -42.88
N GLN A 513 -10.39 0.85 -42.09
CA GLN A 513 -9.93 0.57 -40.73
C GLN A 513 -8.86 -0.54 -40.67
N GLY A 514 -8.47 -1.12 -41.81
CA GLY A 514 -7.57 -2.25 -41.86
C GLY A 514 -8.18 -3.54 -41.27
N GLY A 515 -7.36 -4.58 -41.21
CA GLY A 515 -7.59 -5.80 -40.44
C GLY A 515 -7.06 -5.68 -39.00
N SER A 516 -6.77 -6.84 -38.40
CA SER A 516 -6.27 -6.93 -37.03
C SER A 516 -5.20 -8.00 -36.90
N LEU A 517 -4.19 -7.77 -36.06
CA LEU A 517 -3.13 -8.73 -35.77
C LEU A 517 -2.91 -8.88 -34.27
N SER A 518 -2.62 -10.09 -33.80
CA SER A 518 -2.09 -10.32 -32.46
C SER A 518 -0.69 -9.71 -32.33
N VAL A 519 -0.30 -9.30 -31.11
CA VAL A 519 1.06 -8.80 -30.84
C VAL A 519 2.14 -9.83 -31.22
N SER A 520 1.83 -11.13 -31.13
CA SER A 520 2.71 -12.20 -31.59
C SER A 520 2.91 -12.20 -33.12
N GLU A 521 1.83 -12.01 -33.89
CA GLU A 521 1.93 -11.90 -35.35
C GLU A 521 2.68 -10.63 -35.74
N VAL A 522 2.43 -9.50 -35.08
CA VAL A 522 3.19 -8.27 -35.30
C VAL A 522 4.67 -8.47 -34.98
N ALA A 523 5.01 -9.23 -33.94
CA ALA A 523 6.39 -9.56 -33.65
C ALA A 523 7.02 -10.45 -34.74
N GLY A 524 6.25 -11.36 -35.34
CA GLY A 524 6.68 -12.20 -36.46
C GLY A 524 7.00 -11.43 -37.74
N LEU A 525 6.53 -10.18 -37.87
CA LEU A 525 6.85 -9.28 -39.00
C LEU A 525 8.19 -8.56 -38.84
N MET A 526 8.81 -8.62 -37.66
CA MET A 526 10.00 -7.84 -37.31
C MET A 526 11.26 -8.70 -37.34
N GLU A 527 12.38 -8.11 -37.76
CA GLU A 527 13.69 -8.74 -37.63
C GLU A 527 14.06 -8.98 -36.16
N GLN A 528 14.84 -10.02 -35.90
CA GLN A 528 15.24 -10.41 -34.55
C GLN A 528 16.04 -9.31 -33.83
N GLU A 529 16.84 -8.54 -34.56
CA GLU A 529 17.61 -7.40 -34.05
C GLU A 529 16.69 -6.26 -33.58
N THR A 530 15.66 -5.93 -34.35
CA THR A 530 14.61 -4.95 -34.02
C THR A 530 13.88 -5.33 -32.74
N LEU A 531 13.51 -6.61 -32.59
CA LEU A 531 12.84 -7.11 -31.38
C LEU A 531 13.76 -7.08 -30.15
N GLN A 532 15.05 -7.38 -30.32
CA GLN A 532 16.04 -7.29 -29.24
C GLN A 532 16.26 -5.84 -28.80
N LEU A 533 16.34 -4.89 -29.74
CA LEU A 533 16.44 -3.47 -29.44
C LEU A 533 15.22 -2.96 -28.67
N LEU A 534 14.01 -3.33 -29.12
CA LEU A 534 12.76 -2.98 -28.43
C LEU A 534 12.64 -3.59 -27.03
N LYS A 535 13.16 -4.82 -26.83
CA LYS A 535 13.22 -5.48 -25.51
C LYS A 535 14.24 -4.82 -24.58
N LYS A 536 15.36 -4.34 -25.12
CA LYS A 536 16.43 -3.66 -24.36
C LYS A 536 15.97 -2.34 -23.73
N GLU A 537 15.02 -1.65 -24.38
CA GLU A 537 14.45 -0.37 -23.92
C GLU A 537 13.25 -0.51 -22.96
N CYS A 538 13.09 -1.65 -22.29
CA CYS A 538 12.12 -1.92 -21.21
C CYS A 538 10.62 -1.70 -21.53
N GLY A 539 10.24 -1.52 -22.79
CA GLY A 539 8.83 -1.49 -23.22
C GLY A 539 8.43 -2.66 -24.12
N GLY A 540 9.33 -3.18 -24.94
CA GLY A 540 8.99 -4.16 -25.97
C GLY A 540 8.02 -3.61 -27.03
N LEU A 541 7.69 -4.45 -28.01
CA LEU A 541 6.83 -4.10 -29.15
C LEU A 541 5.43 -3.63 -28.72
N GLN A 542 4.82 -4.30 -27.73
CA GLN A 542 3.49 -3.94 -27.25
C GLN A 542 3.44 -2.52 -26.65
N THR A 543 4.47 -2.10 -25.93
CA THR A 543 4.52 -0.74 -25.35
C THR A 543 4.75 0.30 -26.43
N LEU A 544 5.58 0.01 -27.44
CA LEU A 544 5.75 0.87 -28.61
C LEU A 544 4.40 1.13 -29.31
N LEU A 545 3.61 0.09 -29.54
CA LEU A 545 2.29 0.19 -30.19
C LEU A 545 1.31 0.99 -29.32
N LYS A 546 1.31 0.77 -27.99
CA LYS A 546 0.48 1.53 -27.05
C LYS A 546 0.87 3.00 -26.97
N ASN A 547 2.16 3.33 -27.05
CA ASN A 547 2.66 4.70 -27.03
C ASN A 547 2.29 5.46 -28.32
N ASN A 548 2.24 4.76 -29.45
CA ASN A 548 1.76 5.26 -30.74
C ASN A 548 0.23 5.23 -30.86
N HIS A 549 -0.44 5.70 -29.80
CA HIS A 549 -1.90 5.73 -29.64
C HIS A 549 -2.65 6.56 -30.70
N GLN A 550 -1.94 7.41 -31.43
CA GLN A 550 -2.49 8.13 -32.58
C GLN A 550 -2.92 7.13 -33.65
N VAL A 551 -2.07 6.14 -33.93
CA VAL A 551 -2.20 5.18 -35.04
C VAL A 551 -2.90 3.91 -34.60
N PHE A 552 -2.51 3.35 -33.44
CA PHE A 552 -2.95 2.02 -33.02
C PHE A 552 -3.90 2.03 -31.83
N ARG A 553 -4.81 1.06 -31.84
CA ARG A 553 -5.60 0.62 -30.67
C ARG A 553 -5.16 -0.81 -30.33
N VAL A 554 -4.79 -1.05 -29.07
CA VAL A 554 -4.34 -2.37 -28.59
C VAL A 554 -5.29 -2.89 -27.51
N GLU A 555 -6.08 -3.92 -27.83
CA GLU A 555 -7.11 -4.50 -26.96
C GLU A 555 -6.98 -6.02 -26.94
N GLY A 556 -7.01 -6.64 -25.76
CA GLY A 556 -6.93 -8.10 -25.64
C GLY A 556 -5.66 -8.76 -26.18
N GLY A 557 -4.60 -7.99 -26.45
CA GLY A 557 -3.39 -8.51 -27.13
C GLY A 557 -3.45 -8.44 -28.66
N THR A 558 -4.50 -7.83 -29.21
CA THR A 558 -4.70 -7.60 -30.64
C THR A 558 -4.55 -6.11 -30.97
N VAL A 559 -3.99 -5.81 -32.13
CA VAL A 559 -3.61 -4.49 -32.65
C VAL A 559 -4.51 -4.16 -33.83
N PHE A 560 -5.09 -2.96 -33.79
CA PHE A 560 -5.99 -2.41 -34.82
C PHE A 560 -5.50 -1.02 -35.23
N ILE A 561 -5.82 -0.59 -36.45
CA ILE A 561 -5.76 0.84 -36.80
C ILE A 561 -6.87 1.57 -36.04
N ARG A 562 -6.54 2.72 -35.46
CA ARG A 562 -7.46 3.50 -34.65
C ARG A 562 -8.35 4.38 -35.53
N ASP A 563 -9.66 4.14 -35.50
CA ASP A 563 -10.65 5.07 -36.04
C ASP A 563 -11.11 6.06 -34.96
N TRP A 564 -10.81 7.34 -35.16
CA TRP A 564 -11.18 8.41 -34.24
C TRP A 564 -12.64 8.87 -34.34
N ARG A 565 -13.43 8.34 -35.28
CA ARG A 565 -14.88 8.59 -35.40
C ARG A 565 -15.72 7.70 -34.48
N ASP A 566 -15.21 6.52 -34.10
CA ASP A 566 -15.95 5.56 -33.28
C ASP A 566 -16.04 5.99 -31.81
N ARG A 567 -17.25 6.28 -31.32
CA ARG A 567 -17.53 6.63 -29.91
C ARG A 567 -17.42 5.44 -28.94
N LYS A 568 -17.33 4.19 -29.40
CA LYS A 568 -17.04 3.04 -28.52
C LYS A 568 -15.57 2.99 -28.11
N SER A 569 -14.67 3.50 -28.96
CA SER A 569 -13.24 3.67 -28.66
C SER A 569 -12.94 4.67 -27.54
N SER A 570 -13.93 5.47 -27.11
CA SER A 570 -13.79 6.49 -26.06
C SER A 570 -14.35 6.10 -24.69
N ARG A 571 -15.02 4.95 -24.54
CA ARG A 571 -15.58 4.54 -23.23
C ARG A 571 -14.49 4.24 -22.19
N ALA A 572 -13.32 3.75 -22.62
CA ALA A 572 -12.13 3.60 -21.76
C ALA A 572 -11.48 4.96 -21.39
N ASP A 573 -11.85 6.05 -22.06
CA ASP A 573 -11.29 7.40 -21.90
C ASP A 573 -12.16 8.34 -21.02
N THR A 574 -13.29 7.89 -20.48
CA THR A 574 -14.13 8.69 -19.55
C THR A 574 -13.43 9.11 -18.25
N LYS A 575 -12.21 8.61 -17.98
CA LYS A 575 -11.34 9.05 -16.88
C LYS A 575 -10.21 10.00 -17.29
N ARG A 576 -10.06 10.37 -18.57
CA ARG A 576 -8.99 11.29 -19.02
C ARG A 576 -9.46 12.74 -19.03
N LYS A 577 -8.64 13.62 -18.47
CA LYS A 577 -8.82 15.08 -18.50
C LYS A 577 -8.85 15.55 -19.97
N PRO A 578 -9.67 16.56 -20.33
CA PRO A 578 -9.62 17.16 -21.66
C PRO A 578 -8.20 17.60 -22.00
N VAL A 579 -7.79 17.37 -23.27
CA VAL A 579 -6.47 17.78 -23.76
C VAL A 579 -6.32 19.28 -23.49
N ALA A 580 -5.30 19.66 -22.73
CA ALA A 580 -5.07 21.07 -22.39
C ALA A 580 -4.87 21.87 -23.68
N PRO A 581 -5.41 23.10 -23.81
CA PRO A 581 -5.29 23.91 -25.03
C PRO A 581 -3.85 24.07 -25.53
N GLY A 582 -2.86 24.09 -24.63
CA GLY A 582 -1.43 24.20 -24.95
C GLY A 582 -0.76 22.95 -25.54
N ALA A 583 -1.48 21.82 -25.62
CA ALA A 583 -0.99 20.55 -26.20
C ALA A 583 -1.65 20.18 -27.55
N LEU A 584 -2.63 20.98 -28.02
CA LEU A 584 -3.30 20.75 -29.30
C LEU A 584 -2.39 21.10 -30.48
N LYS A 585 -2.43 20.27 -31.53
CA LYS A 585 -1.72 20.48 -32.79
C LYS A 585 -0.20 20.61 -32.65
N THR A 586 0.37 20.02 -31.60
CA THR A 586 1.81 20.06 -31.34
C THR A 586 2.61 19.01 -32.12
N ARG A 587 1.93 18.11 -32.81
CA ARG A 587 2.50 17.02 -33.62
C ARG A 587 1.71 16.86 -34.93
N PRO A 588 2.37 16.46 -36.04
CA PRO A 588 1.70 16.10 -37.29
C PRO A 588 0.68 14.96 -37.12
N CYS A 589 -0.33 14.98 -37.98
CA CYS A 589 -1.34 13.94 -38.04
C CYS A 589 -0.86 12.76 -38.88
N TRP A 590 -0.51 11.65 -38.23
CA TRP A 590 -0.03 10.45 -38.92
C TRP A 590 -0.98 9.99 -40.04
N PHE A 591 -2.30 10.02 -39.80
CA PHE A 591 -3.27 9.64 -40.83
C PHE A 591 -3.33 10.61 -42.01
N TYR A 592 -3.07 11.90 -41.78
CA TYR A 592 -3.03 12.88 -42.87
C TYR A 592 -1.83 12.63 -43.79
N ASP A 593 -0.70 12.25 -43.21
CA ASP A 593 0.57 12.07 -43.92
C ASP A 593 0.74 10.67 -44.53
N HIS A 594 0.18 9.62 -43.90
CA HIS A 594 0.49 8.22 -44.24
C HIS A 594 -0.71 7.34 -44.61
N HIS A 595 -1.96 7.76 -44.34
CA HIS A 595 -3.14 6.96 -44.69
C HIS A 595 -3.64 7.30 -46.10
N ALA A 596 -3.92 6.29 -46.94
CA ALA A 596 -4.33 6.49 -48.33
C ALA A 596 -5.60 7.37 -48.48
N GLN A 597 -6.53 7.28 -47.53
CA GLN A 597 -7.76 8.09 -47.49
C GLN A 597 -7.65 9.33 -46.59
N ARG A 598 -6.43 9.69 -46.15
CA ARG A 598 -6.13 10.74 -45.17
C ARG A 598 -6.84 10.58 -43.83
N CYS A 599 -6.76 11.60 -42.97
CA CYS A 599 -7.40 11.60 -41.66
C CYS A 599 -8.94 11.59 -41.78
N PRO A 600 -9.63 10.71 -41.04
CA PRO A 600 -11.10 10.63 -41.07
C PRO A 600 -11.80 11.81 -40.35
N LEU A 601 -11.06 12.68 -39.66
CA LEU A 601 -11.57 13.86 -38.99
C LEU A 601 -11.31 15.13 -39.81
N GLN A 602 -12.22 16.11 -39.73
CA GLN A 602 -11.93 17.46 -40.20
C GLN A 602 -10.80 18.09 -39.37
N ALA A 603 -9.98 18.96 -39.99
CA ALA A 603 -8.83 19.58 -39.32
C ALA A 603 -9.22 20.28 -38.01
N ALA A 604 -10.37 20.96 -37.95
CA ALA A 604 -10.86 21.61 -36.73
C ALA A 604 -11.15 20.65 -35.56
N HIS A 605 -11.45 19.38 -35.85
CA HIS A 605 -11.83 18.35 -34.87
C HIS A 605 -10.69 17.38 -34.55
N CYS A 606 -9.57 17.43 -35.29
CA CYS A 606 -8.41 16.59 -35.05
C CYS A 606 -7.47 17.25 -34.01
N ALA A 607 -7.00 16.49 -33.03
CA ALA A 607 -6.03 16.98 -32.04
C ALA A 607 -4.61 17.15 -32.60
N PHE A 608 -4.33 16.63 -33.80
CA PHE A 608 -3.03 16.63 -34.48
C PHE A 608 -3.05 17.52 -35.73
N ALA A 609 -1.90 18.05 -36.12
CA ALA A 609 -1.76 19.03 -37.20
C ALA A 609 -1.93 18.41 -38.59
N HIS A 610 -2.81 18.97 -39.42
CA HIS A 610 -2.98 18.59 -40.82
C HIS A 610 -2.10 19.52 -41.69
N GLY A 611 -0.80 19.22 -41.78
CA GLY A 611 0.18 20.05 -42.46
C GLY A 611 0.92 21.03 -41.54
N LEU A 612 1.94 21.71 -42.09
CA LEU A 612 2.84 22.60 -41.34
C LEU A 612 2.14 23.85 -40.80
N GLU A 613 1.12 24.34 -41.51
CA GLU A 613 0.37 25.55 -41.13
C GLU A 613 -0.52 25.35 -39.90
N ASP A 614 -0.90 24.11 -39.62
CA ASP A 614 -1.70 23.73 -38.45
C ASP A 614 -0.80 23.38 -37.25
N LEU A 615 0.52 23.25 -37.43
CA LEU A 615 1.47 22.83 -36.40
C LEU A 615 1.77 23.97 -35.41
N ARG A 616 1.62 23.71 -34.12
CA ARG A 616 1.81 24.68 -33.03
C ARG A 616 2.97 24.29 -32.12
N ALA A 617 3.68 25.28 -31.60
CA ALA A 617 4.70 25.04 -30.58
C ALA A 617 4.06 24.53 -29.27
N SER A 618 4.67 23.52 -28.66
CA SER A 618 4.24 23.00 -27.35
C SER A 618 4.44 24.07 -26.27
N THR A 619 3.36 24.51 -25.65
CA THR A 619 3.41 25.47 -24.53
C THR A 619 3.10 24.73 -23.22
N ARG A 620 3.90 24.97 -22.17
CA ARG A 620 3.64 24.36 -20.86
C ARG A 620 2.22 24.77 -20.39
N PRO A 621 1.42 23.87 -19.81
CA PRO A 621 0.14 24.25 -19.22
C PRO A 621 0.38 25.34 -18.19
N LEU A 622 -0.32 26.47 -18.30
CA LEU A 622 -0.38 27.46 -17.24
C LEU A 622 -0.81 26.72 -15.97
N LYS A 623 0.09 26.65 -14.97
CA LYS A 623 -0.26 26.17 -13.63
C LYS A 623 -1.50 26.93 -13.22
N LYS A 624 -2.55 26.20 -12.80
CA LYS A 624 -3.74 26.76 -12.17
C LYS A 624 -3.25 27.73 -11.08
N MET A 625 -3.31 29.04 -11.31
CA MET A 625 -3.18 29.98 -10.21
C MET A 625 -4.34 29.65 -9.28
N ARG A 626 -4.01 29.22 -8.05
CA ARG A 626 -4.99 29.24 -6.97
C ARG A 626 -5.36 30.70 -6.81
N ASN A 627 -6.66 31.00 -6.92
CA ASN A 627 -7.19 32.26 -6.46
C ASN A 627 -6.81 32.37 -4.98
N ASP A 628 -5.86 33.26 -4.68
CA ASP A 628 -5.77 33.88 -3.37
C ASP A 628 -6.97 34.84 -3.30
N THR A 629 -8.06 34.37 -2.72
CA THR A 629 -9.13 35.23 -2.22
C THR A 629 -8.85 35.50 -0.76
N PHE A 630 -8.75 36.80 -0.47
CA PHE A 630 -8.74 37.46 0.84
C PHE A 630 -9.77 36.91 1.81
#